data_AF-A0A1G2K6Y3-F1
#
_entry.id   AF-A0A1G2K6Y3-F1
#
_cell.length_a   1.000
_cell.length_b   1.000
_cell.length_c   1.000
_cell.angle_alpha   90.00
_cell.angle_beta   90.00
_cell.angle_gamma   90.00
#
_symmetry.space_group_name_H-M   'P 1'
#
loop_
_entity.id
_entity.type
_entity.pdbx_description
1 polymer ?
#
loop_
_entity_poly.entity_id
_entity_poly.type
_entity_poly.pdbx_seq_one_letter_code
_entity_poly.pdbx_strand_id
1 'polypeptide(L)'
;MPVGKTDTDFAPTTEDTMKRILTLSILVLAIPAFVFAATPKLPDYEKEARLVGTVVCDAGKTSVQFYKSSKYDIVVVTVGNGTIYYDVGTNSEETFFMKKTGSAEVQSMSSEAVKKALKEDAPNFRASLNSNKHDCKMSQ
;
A
#
# COMPACT_ATOMS: atom_id res chain seq x y z
N MET A 1 -73.24 4.95 54.47
CA MET A 1 -72.93 4.51 53.09
C MET A 1 -73.16 5.69 52.15
N PRO A 2 -72.14 6.11 51.39
CA PRO A 2 -72.39 6.59 50.04
C PRO A 2 -71.44 5.98 49.00
N VAL A 3 -71.92 6.02 47.76
CA VAL A 3 -71.36 5.54 46.50
C VAL A 3 -70.73 6.72 45.74
N GLY A 4 -69.64 6.48 44.99
CA GLY A 4 -69.51 7.02 43.63
C GLY A 4 -68.26 7.83 43.26
N LYS A 5 -67.48 7.25 42.30
CA LYS A 5 -66.76 7.85 41.12
C LYS A 5 -65.69 8.94 41.39
N THR A 6 -64.58 9.06 40.65
CA THR A 6 -64.28 8.86 39.22
C THR A 6 -62.78 8.63 39.00
N ASP A 7 -62.48 7.96 37.89
CA ASP A 7 -61.18 7.81 37.24
C ASP A 7 -60.44 9.14 36.98
N THR A 8 -59.12 9.14 37.12
CA THR A 8 -58.26 9.97 36.26
C THR A 8 -56.95 9.25 35.96
N ASP A 9 -56.91 8.77 34.72
CA ASP A 9 -55.74 8.32 33.97
C ASP A 9 -54.70 9.47 33.90
N PHE A 10 -53.55 9.30 34.54
CA PHE A 10 -52.44 10.25 34.43
C PHE A 10 -51.56 9.84 33.25
N ALA A 11 -51.90 10.36 32.08
CA ALA A 11 -50.99 10.38 30.94
C ALA A 11 -49.71 11.17 31.33
N PRO A 12 -48.50 10.61 31.10
CA PRO A 12 -47.27 11.36 31.32
C PRO A 12 -47.19 12.51 30.32
N THR A 13 -47.01 13.73 30.84
CA THR A 13 -46.88 14.94 30.04
C THR A 13 -45.56 14.93 29.25
N THR A 14 -45.63 15.45 28.04
CA THR A 14 -44.61 15.54 26.99
C THR A 14 -43.33 16.32 27.36
N GLU A 15 -43.20 16.78 28.60
CA GLU A 15 -42.08 17.60 29.08
C GLU A 15 -40.92 16.74 29.64
N ASP A 16 -41.22 15.54 30.16
CA ASP A 16 -40.20 14.66 30.75
C ASP A 16 -39.36 13.93 29.68
N THR A 17 -39.90 13.75 28.47
CA THR A 17 -39.25 13.04 27.37
C THR A 17 -38.18 13.90 26.68
N MET A 18 -38.33 15.23 26.68
CA MET A 18 -37.40 16.13 25.97
C MET A 18 -36.05 16.31 26.68
N LYS A 19 -35.99 16.20 28.02
CA LYS A 19 -34.72 16.31 28.77
C LYS A 19 -33.83 15.08 28.66
N ARG A 20 -34.41 13.90 28.43
CA ARG A 20 -33.63 12.65 28.24
C ARG A 20 -33.04 12.52 26.84
N ILE A 21 -33.65 13.13 25.83
CA ILE A 21 -33.14 13.11 24.45
C ILE A 21 -31.96 14.09 24.29
N LEU A 22 -31.95 15.19 25.04
CA LEU A 22 -30.88 16.20 24.95
C LEU A 22 -29.60 15.80 25.70
N THR A 23 -29.66 14.87 26.66
CA THR A 23 -28.49 14.40 27.42
C THR A 23 -27.77 13.21 26.78
N LEU A 24 -28.38 12.54 25.80
CA LEU A 24 -27.76 11.40 25.09
C LEU A 24 -27.01 11.80 23.81
N SER A 25 -27.05 13.07 23.40
CA SER A 25 -26.58 13.53 22.09
C SER A 25 -25.21 14.22 22.10
N ILE A 26 -24.49 14.25 23.23
CA ILE A 26 -23.18 14.93 23.34
C ILE A 26 -22.13 13.98 23.91
N LEU A 27 -21.85 12.89 23.18
CA LEU A 27 -20.53 12.23 23.23
C LEU A 27 -20.25 11.38 21.99
N VAL A 28 -20.66 11.84 20.79
CA VAL A 28 -19.95 11.42 19.57
C VAL A 28 -18.79 12.41 19.43
N LEU A 29 -17.82 12.26 20.33
CA LEU A 29 -16.50 12.85 20.19
C LEU A 29 -16.05 12.55 18.77
N ALA A 30 -15.78 13.60 18.02
CA ALA A 30 -15.05 13.55 16.78
C ALA A 30 -13.77 12.74 17.03
N ILE A 31 -13.81 11.46 16.70
CA ILE A 31 -12.60 10.67 16.49
C ILE A 31 -12.19 11.08 15.08
N PRO A 32 -11.19 11.96 14.88
CA PRO A 32 -10.49 11.91 13.61
C PRO A 32 -9.95 10.48 13.57
N ALA A 33 -10.57 9.64 12.75
CA ALA A 33 -10.03 8.36 12.37
C ALA A 33 -8.76 8.66 11.59
N PHE A 34 -7.68 8.95 12.31
CA PHE A 34 -6.34 8.79 11.81
C PHE A 34 -6.19 7.28 11.63
N VAL A 35 -6.71 6.79 10.51
CA VAL A 35 -6.30 5.52 9.94
C VAL A 35 -4.82 5.75 9.63
N PHE A 36 -3.96 5.37 10.57
CA PHE A 36 -2.55 5.21 10.29
C PHE A 36 -2.47 4.12 9.23
N ALA A 37 -2.49 4.52 7.96
CA ALA A 37 -2.14 3.63 6.88
C ALA A 37 -0.74 3.12 7.22
N ALA A 38 -0.64 1.82 7.52
CA ALA A 38 0.64 1.20 7.80
C ALA A 38 1.57 1.53 6.64
N THR A 39 2.75 2.07 6.94
CA THR A 39 3.72 2.36 5.88
C THR A 39 4.03 1.05 5.15
N PRO A 40 3.94 1.03 3.81
CA PRO A 40 4.21 -0.17 3.04
C PRO A 40 5.60 -0.69 3.40
N LYS A 41 5.70 -2.01 3.63
CA LYS A 41 6.96 -2.67 3.93
C LYS A 41 7.26 -3.69 2.84
N LEU A 42 8.51 -3.70 2.36
CA LEU A 42 8.98 -4.72 1.44
C LEU A 42 8.84 -6.11 2.11
N PRO A 43 8.16 -7.07 1.47
CA PRO A 43 8.01 -8.42 2.01
C PRO A 43 9.36 -9.17 2.00
N ASP A 44 9.45 -10.26 2.77
CA ASP A 44 10.63 -11.13 2.83
C ASP A 44 10.65 -12.09 1.61
N TYR A 45 10.66 -11.51 0.42
CA TYR A 45 10.40 -12.21 -0.84
C TYR A 45 11.42 -13.29 -1.16
N GLU A 46 12.66 -13.15 -0.68
CA GLU A 46 13.71 -14.15 -0.88
C GLU A 46 13.39 -15.48 -0.18
N LYS A 47 12.54 -15.45 0.86
CA LYS A 47 12.08 -16.64 1.58
C LYS A 47 10.68 -17.09 1.17
N GLU A 48 9.83 -16.14 0.79
CA GLU A 48 8.39 -16.37 0.58
C GLU A 48 8.01 -16.57 -0.90
N ALA A 49 8.86 -16.15 -1.83
CA ALA A 49 8.57 -16.23 -3.26
C ALA A 49 9.65 -17.03 -4.00
N ARG A 50 9.25 -17.60 -5.14
CA ARG A 50 10.16 -18.30 -6.03
C ARG A 50 10.69 -17.33 -7.09
N LEU A 51 12.00 -17.36 -7.34
CA LEU A 51 12.59 -16.75 -8.53
C LEU A 51 12.09 -17.48 -9.79
N VAL A 52 11.39 -16.76 -10.67
CA VAL A 52 10.82 -17.32 -11.91
C VAL A 52 11.61 -16.94 -13.15
N GLY A 53 12.46 -15.90 -13.07
CA GLY A 53 13.31 -15.52 -14.19
C GLY A 53 14.28 -14.41 -13.84
N THR A 54 15.34 -14.32 -14.65
CA THR A 54 16.31 -13.24 -14.60
C THR A 54 16.58 -12.75 -16.01
N VAL A 55 16.58 -11.44 -16.19
CA VAL A 55 16.91 -10.75 -17.44
C VAL A 55 18.09 -9.83 -17.16
N VAL A 56 19.00 -9.72 -18.12
CA VAL A 56 20.10 -8.76 -18.06
C VAL A 56 20.01 -7.84 -19.27
N CYS A 57 20.03 -6.54 -19.02
CA CYS A 57 19.89 -5.44 -19.98
C CYS A 57 21.08 -4.48 -19.88
N ASP A 58 21.11 -3.47 -20.75
CA ASP A 58 22.11 -2.39 -20.76
C ASP A 58 23.54 -2.96 -20.77
N ALA A 59 23.81 -3.81 -21.77
CA ALA A 59 25.09 -4.49 -21.96
C ALA A 59 25.61 -5.24 -20.70
N GLY A 60 24.72 -5.75 -19.86
CA GLY A 60 25.10 -6.49 -18.65
C GLY A 60 25.03 -5.68 -17.36
N LYS A 61 24.78 -4.37 -17.42
CA LYS A 61 24.83 -3.48 -16.26
C LYS A 61 23.58 -3.49 -15.42
N THR A 62 22.43 -3.83 -16.01
CA THR A 62 21.16 -3.85 -15.29
C THR A 62 20.62 -5.28 -15.27
N SER A 63 20.41 -5.82 -14.07
CA SER A 63 19.75 -7.11 -13.86
C SER A 63 18.31 -6.89 -13.39
N VAL A 64 17.39 -7.68 -13.93
CA VAL A 64 16.00 -7.71 -13.53
C VAL A 64 15.67 -9.13 -13.10
N GLN A 65 15.20 -9.29 -11.87
CA GLN A 65 14.76 -10.57 -11.33
C GLN A 65 13.27 -10.53 -11.06
N PHE A 66 12.58 -11.62 -11.42
CA PHE A 66 11.15 -11.76 -11.25
C PHE A 66 10.88 -12.82 -10.20
N TYR A 67 10.17 -12.46 -9.14
CA TYR A 67 9.76 -13.34 -8.06
C TYR A 67 8.25 -13.47 -8.05
N LYS A 68 7.75 -14.69 -7.79
CA LYS A 68 6.32 -14.98 -7.74
C LYS A 68 5.98 -15.83 -6.52
N SER A 69 4.90 -15.47 -5.84
CA SER A 69 4.27 -16.27 -4.79
C SER A 69 2.76 -16.35 -5.06
N SER A 70 2.01 -16.98 -4.15
CA SER A 70 0.55 -16.93 -4.17
C SER A 70 -0.03 -15.58 -3.70
N LYS A 71 0.80 -14.73 -3.08
CA LYS A 71 0.37 -13.46 -2.46
C LYS A 71 0.75 -12.23 -3.29
N TYR A 72 1.86 -12.30 -4.01
CA TYR A 72 2.42 -11.17 -4.74
C TYR A 72 3.37 -11.62 -5.85
N ASP A 73 3.59 -10.72 -6.79
CA ASP A 73 4.65 -10.74 -7.79
C ASP A 73 5.61 -9.57 -7.50
N ILE A 74 6.92 -9.79 -7.67
CA ILE A 74 7.94 -8.77 -7.44
C ILE A 74 8.90 -8.69 -8.62
N VAL A 75 9.18 -7.47 -9.05
CA VAL A 75 10.26 -7.15 -9.96
C VAL A 75 11.37 -6.45 -9.18
N VAL A 76 12.55 -7.04 -9.18
CA VAL A 76 13.77 -6.48 -8.57
C VAL A 76 14.70 -6.03 -9.67
N VAL A 77 14.95 -4.72 -9.77
CA VAL A 77 15.88 -4.14 -10.76
C VAL A 77 17.14 -3.67 -10.05
N THR A 78 18.26 -4.35 -10.30
CA THR A 78 19.58 -3.94 -9.83
C THR A 78 20.33 -3.27 -10.96
N VAL A 79 20.66 -2.00 -10.79
CA VAL A 79 21.37 -1.19 -11.80
C VAL A 79 22.87 -1.17 -11.53
N GLY A 80 23.66 -0.74 -12.52
CA GLY A 80 25.13 -0.86 -12.49
C GLY A 80 25.83 -0.06 -11.38
N ASN A 81 25.18 0.96 -10.82
CA ASN A 81 25.69 1.69 -9.65
C ASN A 81 25.44 0.97 -8.31
N GLY A 82 24.71 -0.16 -8.33
CA GLY A 82 24.35 -0.98 -7.15
C GLY A 82 23.01 -0.63 -6.51
N THR A 83 22.31 0.42 -6.96
CA THR A 83 20.96 0.74 -6.47
C THR A 83 19.99 -0.37 -6.89
N ILE A 84 19.05 -0.68 -6.00
CA ILE A 84 18.02 -1.70 -6.23
C ILE A 84 16.65 -1.03 -6.17
N TYR A 85 15.84 -1.27 -7.19
CA TYR A 85 14.46 -0.82 -7.28
C TYR A 85 13.53 -2.02 -7.20
N TYR A 86 12.42 -1.85 -6.48
CA TYR A 86 11.45 -2.90 -6.27
C TYR A 86 10.08 -2.42 -6.73
N ASP A 87 9.40 -3.28 -7.47
CA ASP A 87 7.99 -3.17 -7.83
C ASP A 87 7.29 -4.39 -7.25
N VAL A 88 6.35 -4.17 -6.33
CA VAL A 88 5.64 -5.22 -5.59
C VAL A 88 4.16 -5.13 -5.92
N GLY A 89 3.69 -6.06 -6.74
CA GLY A 89 2.29 -6.18 -7.13
C GLY A 89 1.56 -7.22 -6.30
N THR A 90 0.41 -6.84 -5.75
CA THR A 90 -0.59 -7.75 -5.16
C THR A 90 -1.88 -7.69 -5.99
N ASN A 91 -2.90 -8.45 -5.61
CA ASN A 91 -4.21 -8.38 -6.27
C ASN A 91 -4.93 -7.03 -6.08
N SER A 92 -4.53 -6.23 -5.08
CA SER A 92 -5.23 -5.00 -4.69
C SER A 92 -4.41 -3.72 -4.87
N GLU A 93 -3.09 -3.84 -4.87
CA GLU A 93 -2.19 -2.69 -4.84
C GLU A 93 -0.82 -3.01 -5.45
N GLU A 94 -0.16 -1.97 -5.93
CA GLU A 94 1.21 -1.98 -6.41
C GLU A 94 2.02 -0.99 -5.57
N THR A 95 3.14 -1.43 -5.01
CA THR A 95 3.98 -0.62 -4.13
C THR A 95 5.42 -0.62 -4.60
N PHE A 96 6.08 0.53 -4.47
CA PHE A 96 7.41 0.75 -5.03
C PHE A 96 8.42 1.08 -3.94
N PHE A 97 9.63 0.54 -4.10
CA PHE A 97 10.71 0.76 -3.15
C PHE A 97 12.05 1.01 -3.84
N MET A 98 12.97 1.64 -3.12
CA MET A 98 14.36 1.84 -3.53
C MET A 98 15.31 1.54 -2.37
N LYS A 99 16.43 0.88 -2.68
CA LYS A 99 17.57 0.70 -1.80
C LYS A 99 18.82 1.22 -2.50
N LYS A 100 19.42 2.29 -1.97
CA LYS A 100 20.68 2.84 -2.50
C LYS A 100 21.85 1.92 -2.17
N THR A 101 22.87 1.93 -3.02
CA THR A 101 24.14 1.24 -2.78
C THR A 101 24.73 1.63 -1.42
N GLY A 102 25.13 0.63 -0.63
CA GLY A 102 25.69 0.85 0.70
C GLY A 102 24.67 1.22 1.79
N SER A 103 23.38 1.39 1.45
CA SER A 103 22.32 1.59 2.44
C SER A 103 21.81 0.25 2.99
N ALA A 104 21.60 0.19 4.30
CA ALA A 104 20.84 -0.90 4.91
C ALA A 104 19.32 -0.71 4.76
N GLU A 105 18.88 0.54 4.57
CA GLU A 105 17.46 0.91 4.55
C GLU A 105 16.87 0.83 3.14
N VAL A 106 15.64 0.35 3.09
CA VAL A 106 14.75 0.34 1.92
C VAL A 106 13.70 1.42 2.13
N GLN A 107 13.52 2.29 1.14
CA GLN A 107 12.58 3.41 1.21
C GLN A 107 11.39 3.14 0.30
N SER A 108 10.17 3.30 0.82
CA SER A 108 8.97 3.34 -0.01
C SER A 108 8.91 4.66 -0.77
N MET A 109 8.49 4.60 -2.03
CA MET A 109 8.42 5.75 -2.92
C MET A 109 7.17 5.66 -3.81
N SER A 110 6.76 6.77 -4.41
CA SER A 110 5.72 6.75 -5.44
C SER A 110 6.24 6.09 -6.72
N SER A 111 5.32 5.60 -7.56
CA SER A 111 5.65 5.03 -8.86
C SER A 111 6.45 6.00 -9.74
N GLU A 112 6.04 7.28 -9.75
CA GLU A 112 6.69 8.35 -10.53
C GLU A 112 8.12 8.58 -10.06
N ALA A 113 8.35 8.57 -8.75
CA ALA A 113 9.66 8.79 -8.17
C ALA A 113 10.62 7.63 -8.49
N VAL A 114 10.16 6.38 -8.39
CA VAL A 114 10.95 5.21 -8.81
C VAL A 114 11.22 5.23 -10.32
N LYS A 115 10.22 5.51 -11.14
CA LYS A 115 10.37 5.60 -12.60
C LYS A 115 11.40 6.66 -13.00
N LYS A 116 11.37 7.82 -12.33
CA LYS A 116 12.33 8.91 -12.54
C LYS A 116 13.74 8.49 -12.13
N ALA A 117 13.91 8.01 -10.90
CA ALA A 117 15.22 7.59 -10.37
C ALA A 117 15.84 6.46 -11.20
N LEU A 118 15.05 5.44 -11.57
CA LEU A 118 15.52 4.34 -12.43
C LEU A 118 15.95 4.83 -13.82
N LYS A 119 15.26 5.83 -14.39
CA LYS A 119 15.67 6.43 -15.67
C LYS A 119 16.96 7.22 -15.56
N GLU A 120 17.20 7.88 -14.42
CA GLU A 120 18.44 8.61 -14.16
C GLU A 120 19.62 7.64 -13.95
N ASP A 121 19.41 6.55 -13.21
CA ASP A 121 20.44 5.55 -12.89
C ASP A 121 20.77 4.60 -14.06
N ALA A 122 19.76 4.26 -14.88
CA ALA A 122 19.88 3.34 -16.00
C ALA A 122 19.15 3.89 -17.25
N PRO A 123 19.66 4.97 -17.88
CA PRO A 123 18.98 5.63 -18.99
C PRO A 123 18.77 4.71 -20.20
N ASN A 124 19.70 3.80 -20.46
CA ASN A 124 19.63 2.86 -21.56
C ASN A 124 18.63 1.72 -21.30
N PHE A 125 18.40 1.31 -20.05
CA PHE A 125 17.47 0.23 -19.72
C PHE A 125 16.06 0.48 -20.27
N ARG A 126 15.56 1.71 -20.13
CA ARG A 126 14.24 2.09 -20.68
C ARG A 126 14.21 2.07 -22.20
N ALA A 127 15.31 2.48 -22.86
CA ALA A 127 15.43 2.39 -24.31
C ALA A 127 15.43 0.92 -24.76
N SER A 128 16.13 0.03 -24.04
CA SER A 128 16.19 -1.40 -24.32
C SER A 128 14.83 -2.10 -24.25
N LEU A 129 13.98 -1.73 -23.28
CA LEU A 129 12.62 -2.27 -23.17
C LEU A 129 11.70 -1.83 -24.32
N ASN A 130 11.91 -0.62 -24.84
CA ASN A 130 11.04 0.01 -25.84
C ASN A 130 11.59 -0.06 -27.29
N SER A 131 12.74 -0.69 -27.51
CA SER A 131 13.36 -0.78 -28.83
C SER A 131 13.31 -2.18 -29.40
N ASN A 132 13.14 -2.31 -30.70
CA ASN A 132 13.23 -3.61 -31.40
C ASN A 132 14.65 -4.21 -31.39
N LYS A 133 15.63 -3.51 -30.81
CA LYS A 133 17.00 -3.98 -30.58
C LYS A 133 17.16 -4.29 -29.08
N HIS A 134 16.42 -5.30 -28.61
CA HIS A 134 16.47 -5.72 -27.21
C HIS A 134 17.84 -6.32 -26.89
N ASP A 135 18.69 -5.58 -26.17
CA ASP A 135 19.90 -6.16 -25.54
C ASP A 135 19.57 -6.86 -24.21
N CYS A 136 18.33 -6.72 -23.75
CA CYS A 136 17.73 -7.50 -22.68
C CYS A 136 17.62 -8.97 -23.09
N LYS A 137 18.35 -9.85 -22.38
CA LYS A 137 18.30 -11.29 -22.60
C LYS A 137 18.05 -12.03 -21.30
N MET A 138 17.34 -13.15 -21.38
CA MET A 138 17.23 -14.07 -20.24
C MET A 138 18.64 -14.52 -19.83
N SER A 139 18.94 -14.41 -18.54
CA SER A 139 20.10 -15.09 -17.96
C SER A 139 19.75 -16.56 -17.84
N GLN A 140 20.57 -17.42 -18.45
CA GLN A 140 20.54 -18.86 -18.17
C GLN A 140 21.18 -19.15 -16.82
#